data_AF-A0A662V8Z9-F1
#
_entry.id   AF-A0A662V8Z9-F1
#
_cell.length_a   1.000
_cell.length_b   1.000
_cell.length_c   1.000
_cell.angle_alpha   90.00
_cell.angle_beta   90.00
_cell.angle_gamma   90.00
#
_symmetry.space_group_name_H-M   'P 1'
#
loop_
_entity.id
_entity.type
_entity.pdbx_description
1 polymer ?
#
loop_
_entity_poly.entity_id
_entity_poly.type
_entity_poly.pdbx_seq_one_letter_code
_entity_poly.pdbx_strand_id
1 'polypeptide(L)'
;MLTRFRARFSRLVTGPAKALLRIGAPPNAITLASVIFASLALAAAYSGFAWFVPMLLALSGYSDAVDGAVARLSGRVSRFGAFLDSFCDRVAEALMVVSLVPLGMDPLIAYTLITTSILVSYARARAEALGLRLEGIGLIERAERL
;
A
#
# COMPACT_ATOMS: atom_id res chain seq x y z
N MET A 1 22.52 6.46 2.99
CA MET A 1 21.34 7.35 2.78
C MET A 1 20.03 6.76 3.31
N LEU A 2 19.78 5.45 3.17
CA LEU A 2 18.57 4.76 3.64
C LEU A 2 18.29 4.84 5.15
N THR A 3 19.31 4.90 6.01
CA THR A 3 19.14 4.96 7.48
C THR A 3 18.52 6.26 7.99
N ARG A 4 18.86 7.41 7.39
CA ARG A 4 18.24 8.71 7.75
C ARG A 4 16.81 8.82 7.23
N PHE A 5 16.53 8.25 6.07
CA PHE A 5 15.19 8.19 5.50
C PHE A 5 14.28 7.27 6.34
N ARG A 6 14.77 6.10 6.74
CA ARG A 6 14.09 5.18 7.68
C ARG A 6 13.72 5.85 9.01
N ALA A 7 14.63 6.63 9.60
CA ALA A 7 14.39 7.30 10.88
C ALA A 7 13.36 8.44 10.80
N ARG A 8 13.34 9.19 9.68
CA ARG A 8 12.36 10.26 9.45
C ARG A 8 10.99 9.69 9.11
N PHE A 9 10.96 8.65 8.27
CA PHE A 9 9.75 7.90 7.93
C PHE A 9 9.16 7.22 9.16
N SER A 10 9.99 6.62 10.02
CA SER A 10 9.48 6.01 11.26
C SER A 10 8.81 7.03 12.17
N ARG A 11 9.31 8.28 12.28
CA ARG A 11 8.63 9.31 13.08
C ARG A 11 7.29 9.75 12.48
N LEU A 12 7.20 9.90 11.16
CA LEU A 12 5.95 10.27 10.46
C LEU A 12 4.85 9.22 10.62
N VAL A 13 5.24 7.95 10.78
CA VAL A 13 4.30 6.84 10.97
C VAL A 13 4.01 6.59 12.46
N THR A 14 5.01 6.68 13.34
CA THR A 14 4.89 6.30 14.76
C THR A 14 3.95 7.20 15.54
N GLY A 15 3.93 8.51 15.26
CA GLY A 15 3.03 9.45 15.95
C GLY A 15 1.56 9.11 15.71
N PRO A 16 1.11 9.08 14.44
CA PRO A 16 -0.25 8.71 14.08
C PRO A 16 -0.60 7.27 14.47
N ALA A 17 0.34 6.32 14.34
CA ALA A 17 0.12 4.96 14.84
C ALA A 17 -0.20 4.94 16.35
N LYS A 18 0.53 5.71 17.18
CA LYS A 18 0.22 5.85 18.62
C LYS A 18 -1.14 6.50 18.87
N ALA A 19 -1.54 7.49 18.06
CA ALA A 19 -2.85 8.11 18.18
C ALA A 19 -3.97 7.12 17.84
N LEU A 20 -3.83 6.36 16.75
CA LEU A 20 -4.77 5.31 16.34
C LEU A 20 -4.88 4.19 17.38
N LEU A 21 -3.77 3.85 18.04
CA LEU A 21 -3.77 2.92 19.16
C LEU A 21 -4.56 3.45 20.37
N ARG A 22 -4.44 4.73 20.69
CA ARG A 22 -5.18 5.34 21.81
C ARG A 22 -6.69 5.31 21.61
N ILE A 23 -7.16 5.43 20.37
CA ILE A 23 -8.58 5.32 20.02
C ILE A 23 -9.02 3.87 19.78
N GLY A 24 -8.14 2.88 19.97
CA GLY A 24 -8.46 1.46 19.84
C GLY A 24 -8.65 0.96 18.40
N ALA A 25 -8.18 1.70 17.39
CA ALA A 25 -8.35 1.31 16.00
C ALA A 25 -7.67 -0.03 15.69
N PRO A 26 -8.37 -1.04 15.14
CA PRO A 26 -7.76 -2.32 14.79
C PRO A 26 -6.90 -2.17 13.52
N PRO A 27 -5.70 -2.80 13.45
CA PRO A 27 -4.82 -2.70 12.28
C PRO A 27 -5.53 -3.03 10.97
N ASN A 28 -6.32 -4.11 10.94
CA ASN A 28 -7.06 -4.55 9.76
C ASN A 28 -8.06 -3.49 9.24
N ALA A 29 -8.62 -2.63 10.10
CA ALA A 29 -9.48 -1.55 9.63
C ALA A 29 -8.68 -0.44 8.93
N ILE A 30 -7.44 -0.19 9.37
CA ILE A 30 -6.52 0.75 8.72
C ILE A 30 -6.10 0.20 7.36
N THR A 31 -5.83 -1.11 7.27
CA THR A 31 -5.60 -1.81 6.00
C THR A 31 -6.77 -1.62 5.03
N LEU A 32 -8.01 -1.80 5.49
CA LEU A 32 -9.20 -1.57 4.66
C LEU A 32 -9.36 -0.10 4.25
N ALA A 33 -8.94 0.84 5.10
CA ALA A 33 -8.96 2.27 4.76
C ALA A 33 -8.08 2.57 3.54
N SER A 34 -6.94 1.88 3.37
CA SER A 34 -6.10 2.04 2.16
C SER A 34 -6.89 1.75 0.87
N VAL A 35 -7.66 0.65 0.84
CA VAL A 35 -8.50 0.26 -0.30
C VAL A 35 -9.65 1.24 -0.50
N ILE A 36 -10.25 1.74 0.58
CA ILE A 36 -11.30 2.75 0.51
C ILE A 36 -10.76 4.04 -0.13
N PHE A 37 -9.60 4.54 0.31
CA PHE A 37 -9.02 5.74 -0.27
C PHE A 37 -8.62 5.56 -1.74
N ALA A 38 -8.09 4.40 -2.13
CA ALA A 38 -7.79 4.10 -3.54
C ALA A 38 -9.07 4.02 -4.40
N SER A 39 -10.16 3.45 -3.85
CA SER A 39 -11.47 3.40 -4.50
C SER A 39 -12.08 4.80 -4.67
N LEU A 40 -11.94 5.66 -3.66
CA LEU A 40 -12.36 7.05 -3.72
C LEU A 40 -11.53 7.84 -4.73
N ALA A 41 -10.23 7.56 -4.85
CA ALA A 41 -9.37 8.18 -5.86
C ALA A 41 -9.86 7.86 -7.27
N LEU A 42 -10.19 6.58 -7.53
CA LEU A 42 -10.79 6.14 -8.79
C LEU A 42 -12.12 6.84 -9.05
N ALA A 43 -13.02 6.87 -8.07
CA ALA A 43 -14.32 7.55 -8.22
C ALA A 43 -14.16 9.05 -8.51
N ALA A 44 -13.23 9.72 -7.81
CA ALA A 44 -12.93 11.13 -8.01
C ALA A 44 -12.36 11.42 -9.40
N ALA A 45 -11.49 10.55 -9.91
CA ALA A 45 -10.92 10.67 -11.26
C ALA A 45 -12.01 10.64 -12.34
N TYR A 46 -13.00 9.74 -12.22
CA TYR A 46 -14.12 9.65 -13.16
C TYR A 46 -15.19 10.74 -12.97
N SER A 47 -15.32 11.29 -11.76
CA SER A 47 -16.38 12.25 -11.43
C SER A 47 -15.98 13.72 -11.65
N GLY A 48 -14.83 13.98 -12.30
CA GLY A 48 -14.34 15.34 -12.53
C GLY A 48 -13.68 16.01 -11.32
N PHE A 49 -13.46 15.27 -10.23
CA PHE A 49 -12.79 15.74 -9.00
C PHE A 49 -11.29 15.41 -9.00
N ALA A 50 -10.64 15.55 -10.17
CA ALA A 50 -9.24 15.18 -10.40
C ALA A 50 -8.26 15.78 -9.37
N TRP A 51 -8.54 17.00 -8.88
CA TRP A 51 -7.72 17.69 -7.88
C TRP A 51 -7.59 16.94 -6.56
N PHE A 52 -8.54 16.06 -6.20
CA PHE A 52 -8.49 15.27 -4.98
C PHE A 52 -7.72 13.95 -5.13
N VAL A 53 -7.48 13.50 -6.36
CA VAL A 53 -6.86 12.19 -6.63
C VAL A 53 -5.47 12.07 -5.98
N PRO A 54 -4.52 13.02 -6.13
CA PRO A 54 -3.21 12.89 -5.51
C PRO A 54 -3.27 12.78 -3.98
N MET A 55 -4.18 13.53 -3.35
CA MET A 55 -4.39 13.46 -1.90
C MET A 55 -4.92 12.10 -1.47
N LEU A 56 -5.89 11.54 -2.19
CA LEU A 56 -6.49 10.23 -1.88
C LEU A 56 -5.49 9.09 -2.07
N LEU A 57 -4.67 9.14 -3.13
CA LEU A 57 -3.58 8.18 -3.34
C LEU A 57 -2.54 8.26 -2.22
N ALA A 58 -2.13 9.47 -1.82
CA ALA A 58 -1.22 9.66 -0.69
C ALA A 58 -1.79 9.13 0.63
N LEU A 59 -3.08 9.35 0.91
CA LEU A 59 -3.75 8.81 2.09
C LEU A 59 -3.84 7.28 2.06
N SER A 60 -4.07 6.69 0.88
CA SER A 60 -4.10 5.25 0.70
C SER A 60 -2.74 4.62 1.01
N GLY A 61 -1.65 5.09 0.39
CA GLY A 61 -0.29 4.61 0.68
C GLY A 61 0.18 4.90 2.11
N TYR A 62 -0.26 6.02 2.69
CA TYR A 62 0.02 6.33 4.09
C TYR A 62 -0.67 5.38 5.06
N SER A 63 -1.91 4.98 4.78
CA SER A 63 -2.67 4.04 5.63
C SER A 63 -2.01 2.68 5.71
N ASP A 64 -1.54 2.17 4.57
CA ASP A 64 -0.71 0.96 4.47
C ASP A 64 0.57 1.06 5.33
N ALA A 65 1.32 2.15 5.22
CA ALA A 65 2.51 2.33 6.07
C ALA A 65 2.19 2.36 7.59
N VAL A 66 1.02 2.88 7.97
CA VAL A 66 0.59 3.04 9.36
C VAL A 66 0.04 1.75 9.96
N ASP A 67 -0.67 0.92 9.20
CA ASP A 67 -1.29 -0.29 9.74
C ASP A 67 -0.26 -1.27 10.34
N GLY A 68 0.88 -1.44 9.67
CA GLY A 68 1.95 -2.33 10.10
C GLY A 68 2.65 -1.78 11.33
N ALA A 69 2.74 -0.45 11.45
CA ALA A 69 3.25 0.17 12.68
C ALA A 69 2.27 -0.02 13.84
N VAL A 70 0.96 0.14 13.62
CA VAL A 70 -0.08 -0.10 14.63
C VAL A 70 -0.08 -1.58 15.05
N ALA A 71 0.02 -2.52 14.12
CA ALA A 71 0.09 -3.96 14.40
C ALA A 71 1.31 -4.32 15.27
N ARG A 72 2.49 -3.80 14.94
CA ARG A 72 3.73 -4.02 15.72
C ARG A 72 3.66 -3.40 17.11
N LEU A 73 3.17 -2.15 17.22
CA LEU A 73 3.08 -1.44 18.49
C LEU A 73 1.98 -1.98 19.41
N SER A 74 0.88 -2.52 18.86
CA SER A 74 -0.18 -3.16 19.66
C SER A 74 0.11 -4.61 20.03
N GLY A 75 1.15 -5.23 19.47
CA GLY A 75 1.38 -6.67 19.60
C GLY A 75 0.34 -7.54 18.88
N ARG A 76 -0.48 -6.97 17.98
CA ARG A 76 -1.55 -7.67 17.23
C ARG A 76 -1.08 -8.22 15.88
N VAL A 77 0.20 -8.56 15.76
CA VAL A 77 0.75 -9.18 14.55
C VAL A 77 0.19 -10.59 14.41
N SER A 78 -0.39 -10.92 13.25
CA SER A 78 -1.01 -12.23 13.00
C SER A 78 -0.83 -12.68 11.56
N ARG A 79 -0.91 -14.00 11.32
CA ARG A 79 -0.86 -14.58 9.96
C ARG A 79 -1.99 -14.08 9.08
N PHE A 80 -3.20 -13.97 9.64
CA PHE A 80 -4.36 -13.44 8.91
C PHE A 80 -4.16 -11.96 8.56
N GLY A 81 -3.68 -11.14 9.50
CA GLY A 81 -3.37 -9.74 9.23
C GLY A 81 -2.33 -9.57 8.13
N ALA A 82 -1.25 -10.35 8.15
CA ALA A 82 -0.23 -10.33 7.10
C ALA A 82 -0.79 -10.75 5.72
N PHE A 83 -1.70 -11.73 5.68
CA PHE A 83 -2.40 -12.09 4.45
C PHE A 83 -3.33 -10.96 3.96
N LEU A 84 -4.11 -10.37 4.86
CA LEU A 84 -5.07 -9.32 4.53
C LEU A 84 -4.35 -8.07 4.01
N ASP A 85 -3.31 -7.62 4.70
CA ASP A 85 -2.38 -6.56 4.30
C ASP A 85 -1.88 -6.79 2.87
N SER A 86 -1.27 -7.95 2.66
CA SER A 86 -0.81 -8.38 1.35
C SER A 86 -1.91 -8.38 0.28
N PHE A 87 -3.11 -8.87 0.59
CA PHE A 87 -4.19 -8.89 -0.39
C PHE A 87 -4.68 -7.48 -0.73
N CYS A 88 -4.96 -6.67 0.29
CA CYS A 88 -5.43 -5.30 0.16
C CYS A 88 -4.44 -4.40 -0.57
N ASP A 89 -3.14 -4.58 -0.35
CA ASP A 89 -2.07 -3.90 -1.07
C ASP A 89 -2.20 -4.01 -2.59
N ARG A 90 -2.50 -5.20 -3.07
CA ARG A 90 -2.57 -5.51 -4.51
C ARG A 90 -3.83 -4.90 -5.11
N VAL A 91 -4.93 -4.92 -4.36
CA VAL A 91 -6.18 -4.28 -4.74
C VAL A 91 -6.02 -2.76 -4.78
N ALA A 92 -5.45 -2.17 -3.73
CA ALA A 92 -5.21 -0.74 -3.63
C ALA A 92 -4.27 -0.27 -4.75
N GLU A 93 -3.13 -0.94 -4.96
CA GLU A 93 -2.18 -0.59 -6.03
C GLU A 93 -2.83 -0.63 -7.43
N ALA A 94 -3.66 -1.64 -7.70
CA ALA A 94 -4.41 -1.70 -8.96
C ALA A 94 -5.38 -0.52 -9.10
N LEU A 95 -6.18 -0.22 -8.06
CA LEU A 95 -7.11 0.92 -8.07
C LEU A 95 -6.39 2.26 -8.24
N MET A 96 -5.25 2.43 -7.58
CA MET A 96 -4.41 3.62 -7.70
C MET A 96 -3.98 3.81 -9.17
N VAL A 97 -3.43 2.78 -9.81
CA VAL A 97 -2.99 2.87 -11.21
C VAL A 97 -4.17 3.12 -12.15
N VAL A 98 -5.30 2.42 -11.97
CA VAL A 98 -6.50 2.63 -12.81
C VAL A 98 -7.03 4.05 -12.65
N SER A 99 -6.94 4.65 -11.46
CA SER A 99 -7.40 6.03 -11.23
C SER A 99 -6.66 7.09 -12.04
N LEU A 100 -5.46 6.76 -12.56
CA LEU A 100 -4.68 7.66 -13.40
C LEU A 100 -5.12 7.65 -14.86
N VAL A 101 -5.81 6.59 -15.32
CA VAL A 101 -6.26 6.47 -16.72
C VAL A 101 -7.21 7.61 -17.12
N PRO A 102 -8.26 7.94 -16.35
CA PRO A 102 -9.11 9.11 -16.65
C PRO A 102 -8.37 10.45 -16.60
N LEU A 103 -7.20 10.49 -15.97
CA LEU A 103 -6.35 11.68 -15.84
C LEU A 103 -5.35 11.82 -17.01
N GLY A 104 -5.44 10.97 -18.02
CA GLY A 104 -4.62 11.04 -19.24
C GLY A 104 -3.48 10.02 -19.30
N MET A 105 -3.40 9.09 -18.34
CA MET A 105 -2.46 7.98 -18.44
C MET A 105 -2.90 7.01 -19.54
N ASP A 106 -1.94 6.62 -20.39
CA ASP A 106 -2.18 5.63 -21.44
C ASP A 106 -2.61 4.27 -20.84
N PRO A 107 -3.73 3.68 -21.30
CA PRO A 107 -4.23 2.41 -20.76
C PRO A 107 -3.26 1.23 -20.91
N LEU A 108 -2.46 1.16 -21.98
CA LEU A 108 -1.48 0.09 -22.15
C LEU A 108 -0.37 0.20 -21.11
N ILE A 109 0.07 1.41 -20.80
CA ILE A 109 1.02 1.66 -19.70
C ILE A 109 0.40 1.22 -18.37
N ALA A 110 -0.86 1.57 -18.11
CA ALA A 110 -1.55 1.19 -16.87
C ALA A 110 -1.68 -0.33 -16.72
N TYR A 111 -2.10 -1.03 -17.77
CA TYR A 111 -2.22 -2.49 -17.77
C TYR A 111 -0.86 -3.17 -17.60
N THR A 112 0.18 -2.64 -18.23
CA THR A 112 1.54 -3.16 -18.08
C THR A 112 2.02 -3.00 -16.63
N LEU A 113 1.86 -1.82 -16.03
CA LEU A 113 2.26 -1.57 -14.65
C LEU A 113 1.54 -2.46 -13.65
N ILE A 114 0.22 -2.60 -13.77
CA ILE A 114 -0.58 -3.47 -12.89
C ILE A 114 -0.12 -4.93 -13.04
N THR A 115 0.01 -5.39 -14.29
CA THR A 115 0.39 -6.78 -14.58
C THR A 115 1.78 -7.09 -14.06
N THR A 116 2.77 -6.25 -14.36
CA THR A 116 4.14 -6.42 -13.87
C THR A 116 4.19 -6.34 -12.35
N SER A 117 3.44 -5.43 -11.73
CA SER A 117 3.40 -5.30 -10.27
C SER A 117 2.86 -6.57 -9.58
N ILE A 118 1.76 -7.11 -10.10
CA ILE A 118 1.15 -8.34 -9.60
C ILE A 118 2.09 -9.53 -9.83
N LEU A 119 2.72 -9.63 -11.01
CA LEU A 119 3.66 -10.73 -11.32
C LEU A 119 4.87 -10.73 -10.40
N VAL A 120 5.45 -9.57 -10.10
CA VAL A 120 6.56 -9.45 -9.12
C VAL A 120 6.11 -9.92 -7.74
N SER A 121 4.93 -9.49 -7.29
CA SER A 121 4.37 -9.87 -5.99
C SER A 121 4.05 -11.36 -5.92
N TYR A 122 3.51 -11.93 -6.99
CA TYR A 122 3.20 -13.35 -7.11
C TYR A 122 4.45 -14.21 -7.14
N ALA A 123 5.46 -13.83 -7.93
CA ALA A 123 6.72 -14.57 -8.02
C ALA A 123 7.39 -14.65 -6.63
N ARG A 124 7.41 -13.54 -5.88
CA ARG A 124 7.95 -13.51 -4.51
C ARG A 124 7.15 -14.42 -3.58
N ALA A 125 5.83 -14.24 -3.51
CA ALA A 125 4.97 -15.05 -2.65
C ALA A 125 5.03 -16.55 -2.97
N ARG A 126 5.11 -16.91 -4.27
CA ARG A 126 5.19 -18.30 -4.72
C ARG A 126 6.53 -18.93 -4.36
N ALA A 127 7.63 -18.21 -4.51
CA ALA A 127 8.95 -18.70 -4.15
C ALA A 127 9.08 -18.90 -2.63
N GLU A 128 8.62 -17.96 -1.82
CA GLU A 128 8.59 -18.08 -0.36
C GLU A 128 7.73 -19.26 0.10
N ALA A 129 6.59 -19.51 -0.56
CA ALA A 129 5.75 -20.67 -0.31
C ALA A 129 6.44 -22.01 -0.63
N LEU A 130 7.46 -22.01 -1.48
CA LEU A 130 8.32 -23.16 -1.78
C LEU A 130 9.57 -23.23 -0.89
N GLY A 131 9.70 -22.34 0.10
CA GLY A 131 10.85 -22.28 1.00
C GLY A 131 12.09 -21.59 0.43
N LEU A 132 11.97 -20.93 -0.73
CA LEU A 132 13.06 -20.14 -1.31
C LEU A 132 13.12 -18.78 -0.60
N ARG A 133 14.33 -18.35 -0.21
CA ARG A 133 14.55 -17.01 0.36
C ARG A 133 14.91 -16.02 -0.75
N LEU A 134 14.06 -15.02 -0.95
CA LEU A 134 14.25 -13.97 -1.95
C LEU A 134 14.58 -12.59 -1.34
N GLU A 135 14.91 -12.53 -0.05
CA GLU A 135 15.30 -11.28 0.62
C GLU A 135 16.49 -10.63 -0.10
N GLY A 136 16.34 -9.36 -0.49
CA GLY A 136 17.38 -8.59 -1.17
C GLY A 136 17.58 -8.91 -2.65
N ILE A 137 16.71 -9.72 -3.26
CA ILE A 137 16.77 -10.06 -4.69
C ILE A 137 15.69 -9.27 -5.45
N GLY A 138 16.13 -8.45 -6.41
CA GLY A 138 15.27 -7.63 -7.27
C GLY A 138 15.84 -6.24 -7.52
N LEU A 139 15.33 -5.56 -8.56
CA LEU A 139 15.73 -4.18 -8.90
C LEU A 139 14.86 -3.12 -8.22
N ILE A 140 13.57 -3.42 -8.02
CA ILE A 140 12.56 -2.50 -7.53
C ILE A 140 11.65 -3.24 -6.54
N GLU A 141 11.49 -2.72 -5.33
CA GLU A 141 10.53 -3.18 -4.33
C GLU A 141 9.23 -2.37 -4.34
N ARG A 142 8.19 -2.87 -3.67
CA ARG A 142 6.86 -2.24 -3.67
C ARG A 142 6.87 -0.77 -3.25
N ALA A 143 7.62 -0.44 -2.19
CA ALA A 143 7.73 0.93 -1.69
C ALA A 143 8.37 1.91 -2.68
N GLU A 144 9.09 1.41 -3.69
CA GLU A 144 9.72 2.23 -4.74
C GLU A 144 8.82 2.37 -5.98
N ARG A 145 7.75 1.56 -6.08
CA ARG A 145 6.75 1.64 -7.16
C ARG A 145 5.64 2.66 -6.87
N LEU A 146 5.31 2.85 -5.59
CA LEU A 146 4.30 3.78 -5.09
C LEU A 146 4.87 5.20 -4.99
#